data_AF-A0A0S7YAV6-F1
#
_entry.id   AF-A0A0S7YAV6-F1
#
_cell.length_a   1.000
_cell.length_b   1.000
_cell.length_c   1.000
_cell.angle_alpha   90.00
_cell.angle_beta   90.00
_cell.angle_gamma   90.00
#
_symmetry.space_group_name_H-M   'P 1'
#
loop_
_entity.id
_entity.type
_entity.pdbx_description
1 polymer ?
#
loop_
_entity_poly.entity_id
_entity_poly.type
_entity_poly.pdbx_seq_one_letter_code
_entity_poly.pdbx_strand_id
1 'polypeptide(L)' 'MIPRFKKVKKLTNLHLKKEEFLEEHNRLSPVNLRATISLLSRFRIEKASLFKDDNWSIDKLRRPFILWLISVSWDKKKV' A
#
# COMPACT_ATOMS: atom_id res chain seq x y z
N MET A 1 -22.73 -5.58 -25.14
CA MET A 1 -22.76 -6.00 -23.71
C MET A 1 -21.68 -5.25 -22.96
N ILE A 2 -22.03 -4.28 -22.12
CA ILE A 2 -21.07 -3.57 -21.27
C ILE A 2 -20.86 -4.43 -20.02
N PRO A 3 -19.63 -4.89 -19.69
CA PRO A 3 -19.40 -5.63 -18.46
C PRO A 3 -19.76 -4.73 -17.28
N ARG A 4 -20.69 -5.17 -16.43
CA ARG A 4 -21.00 -4.51 -15.15
C ARG A 4 -19.70 -4.43 -14.36
N PHE A 5 -19.15 -3.22 -14.21
CA PHE A 5 -18.11 -2.95 -13.22
C PHE A 5 -18.65 -3.43 -11.87
N LYS A 6 -18.09 -4.53 -11.35
CA LYS A 6 -18.40 -5.00 -10.00
C LYS A 6 -18.10 -3.81 -9.08
N LYS A 7 -19.11 -3.27 -8.40
CA LYS A 7 -18.92 -2.32 -7.30
C LYS A 7 -18.06 -3.03 -6.27
N VAL A 8 -16.76 -2.82 -6.35
CA VAL A 8 -15.82 -3.20 -5.31
C VAL A 8 -16.31 -2.47 -4.07
N LYS A 9 -16.73 -3.22 -3.04
CA LYS A 9 -17.04 -2.63 -1.72
C LYS A 9 -15.83 -1.81 -1.32
N LYS A 10 -16.01 -0.48 -1.30
CA LYS A 10 -14.99 0.45 -0.85
C LYS A 10 -14.83 0.18 0.64
N LEU A 11 -13.81 -0.58 1.01
CA LEU A 11 -13.48 -0.89 2.40
C LEU A 11 -12.73 0.31 2.99
N THR A 12 -13.38 1.47 2.95
CA THR A 12 -12.78 2.80 3.15
C THR A 12 -12.38 3.11 4.59
N ASN A 13 -12.72 2.24 5.55
CA ASN A 13 -12.52 2.51 6.97
C ASN A 13 -12.38 1.20 7.75
N LEU A 14 -11.62 0.24 7.25
CA LEU A 14 -11.29 -0.94 8.07
C LEU A 14 -9.89 -0.78 8.65
N HIS A 15 -9.78 -1.02 9.95
CA HIS A 15 -8.52 -1.25 10.62
C HIS A 15 -7.96 -2.57 10.10
N LEU A 16 -7.22 -2.51 8.99
CA LEU A 16 -6.70 -3.70 8.33
C LEU A 16 -5.47 -4.22 9.05
N LYS A 17 -5.27 -5.53 8.95
CA LYS A 17 -3.97 -6.13 9.23
C LYS A 17 -3.00 -5.80 8.09
N LYS A 18 -1.71 -5.89 8.39
CA LYS A 18 -0.63 -5.64 7.43
C LYS A 18 -0.78 -6.44 6.13
N GLU A 19 -1.23 -7.69 6.23
CA GLU A 19 -1.41 -8.60 5.09
C GLU A 19 -2.59 -8.18 4.21
N GLU A 20 -3.71 -7.79 4.82
CA GLU A 20 -4.88 -7.30 4.10
C GLU A 20 -4.58 -5.96 3.39
N PHE A 21 -3.81 -5.09 4.04
CA PHE A 21 -3.33 -3.86 3.40
C PHE A 21 -2.45 -4.18 2.17
N LEU A 22 -1.58 -5.18 2.27
CA LEU A 22 -0.71 -5.58 1.16
C LEU A 22 -1.53 -6.09 -0.03
N GLU A 23 -2.48 -6.98 0.23
CA GLU A 23 -3.33 -7.57 -0.80
C GLU A 23 -4.14 -6.47 -1.51
N GLU A 24 -4.76 -5.58 -0.74
CA GLU A 24 -5.55 -4.49 -1.30
C GLU A 24 -4.68 -3.49 -2.07
N HIS A 25 -3.50 -3.13 -1.55
CA HIS A 25 -2.54 -2.30 -2.27
C HIS A 25 -2.12 -2.95 -3.59
N ASN A 26 -1.76 -4.24 -3.58
CA ASN A 26 -1.29 -4.97 -4.76
C ASN A 26 -2.40 -5.18 -5.80
N ARG A 27 -3.65 -5.34 -5.35
CA ARG A 27 -4.83 -5.43 -6.21
C ARG A 27 -5.12 -4.11 -6.92
N LEU A 28 -4.93 -2.99 -6.24
CA LEU A 28 -5.17 -1.65 -6.77
C LEU A 28 -3.97 -1.04 -7.49
N SER A 29 -2.79 -1.68 -7.42
CA SER A 29 -1.55 -1.14 -7.97
C SER A 29 -1.14 -1.87 -9.24
N PRO A 30 -0.54 -1.15 -10.21
CA PRO A 30 0.05 -1.77 -11.38
C PRO A 30 1.23 -2.67 -10.98
N VAL A 31 1.62 -3.58 -11.87
CA VAL A 31 2.64 -4.62 -11.58
C VAL A 31 3.97 -4.04 -11.09
N ASN A 32 4.37 -2.88 -11.60
CA ASN A 32 5.60 -2.17 -11.23
C ASN A 32 5.55 -1.53 -9.82
N LEU A 33 4.37 -1.38 -9.22
CA LEU A 33 4.17 -0.83 -7.87
C LEU A 33 3.66 -1.89 -6.89
N ARG A 34 3.71 -3.16 -7.26
CA ARG A 34 3.44 -4.24 -6.32
C ARG A 34 4.53 -4.28 -5.27
N ALA A 35 4.10 -4.41 -4.02
CA ALA A 35 4.96 -4.49 -2.87
C ALA A 35 5.00 -5.91 -2.31
N THR A 36 5.96 -6.12 -1.42
CA THR A 36 6.10 -7.34 -0.60
C THR A 36 5.97 -6.99 0.88
N ILE A 37 5.75 -8.01 1.72
CA ILE A 37 5.68 -7.84 3.17
C ILE A 37 6.94 -7.18 3.73
N SER A 38 8.12 -7.48 3.17
CA SER A 38 9.40 -6.89 3.57
C SER A 38 9.46 -5.38 3.30
N LEU A 39 8.89 -4.93 2.17
CA LEU A 39 8.78 -3.50 1.86
C LEU A 39 7.84 -2.78 2.83
N LEU A 40 6.75 -3.42 3.24
CA LEU A 40 5.87 -2.87 4.28
C LEU A 40 6.55 -2.80 5.64
N SER A 41 7.33 -3.83 6.03
CA SER A 41 8.13 -3.78 7.26
C SER A 41 9.08 -2.59 7.25
N ARG A 42 9.79 -2.40 6.14
CA ARG A 42 10.76 -1.30 5.98
C ARG A 42 10.07 0.06 6.00
N PHE A 43 8.94 0.20 5.29
CA PHE A 43 8.12 1.42 5.33
C PHE A 43 7.68 1.77 6.74
N ARG A 44 7.25 0.78 7.54
CA ARG A 44 6.85 0.99 8.93
C ARG A 44 8.01 1.48 9.80
N ILE A 45 9.21 0.96 9.59
CA ILE A 45 10.40 1.39 10.34
C ILE A 45 10.79 2.82 9.93
N GLU A 46 10.91 3.10 8.63
CA GLU A 46 11.36 4.41 8.15
C GLU A 46 10.34 5.53 8.36
N LYS A 47 9.04 5.19 8.32
CA LYS A 47 7.94 6.13 8.46
C LYS A 47 7.09 5.84 9.68
N ALA A 48 7.71 5.37 10.77
CA ALA A 48 7.04 5.03 12.03
C ALA A 48 6.14 6.17 12.55
N SER A 49 6.51 7.43 12.32
CA SER A 49 5.71 8.60 12.69
C SER A 49 4.35 8.72 11.98
N LEU A 50 4.17 8.06 10.83
CA LEU A 50 2.88 7.99 10.14
C LEU A 50 1.92 6.97 10.77
N PHE A 51 2.46 6.07 11.60
CA PHE A 51 1.70 5.06 12.31
C PHE A 51 1.44 5.56 13.74
N LYS A 52 0.23 6.07 13.98
CA LYS A 52 -0.20 6.42 15.35
C LYS A 52 -0.45 5.17 16.21
N ASP A 53 -0.84 4.07 15.56
CA ASP A 53 -1.14 2.75 16.16
C ASP A 53 -0.75 1.64 15.16
N ASP A 54 -0.98 0.37 15.52
CA ASP A 54 -0.89 -0.80 14.62
C ASP A 54 -1.91 -0.82 13.46
N ASN A 55 -2.52 0.32 13.16
CA ASN A 55 -3.60 0.48 12.20
C ASN A 55 -3.07 0.65 10.76
N TRP A 56 -3.26 -0.36 9.92
CA TRP A 56 -2.91 -0.29 8.49
C TRP A 56 -4.05 0.27 7.63
N SER A 57 -4.39 1.55 7.82
CA SER A 57 -5.45 2.20 7.05
C SER A 57 -5.06 2.44 5.58
N ILE A 58 -5.82 1.87 4.64
CA ILE A 58 -5.62 2.07 3.19
C ILE A 58 -5.74 3.54 2.79
N ASP A 59 -6.78 4.25 3.24
CA ASP A 59 -7.00 5.65 2.87
C ASP A 59 -5.88 6.58 3.35
N LYS A 60 -5.27 6.30 4.50
CA LYS A 60 -4.21 7.14 5.08
C LYS A 60 -2.82 6.76 4.61
N LEU A 61 -2.51 5.45 4.55
CA LEU A 61 -1.15 4.97 4.32
C LEU A 61 -0.84 4.66 2.87
N ARG A 62 -1.84 4.34 2.03
CA ARG A 62 -1.57 3.93 0.63
C ARG A 62 -0.85 5.00 -0.18
N ARG A 63 -1.27 6.27 -0.07
CA ARG A 63 -0.64 7.38 -0.78
C ARG A 63 0.81 7.61 -0.31
N PRO A 64 1.09 7.79 0.99
CA PRO A 64 2.47 7.85 1.49
C PRO A 64 3.31 6.64 1.13
N PHE A 65 2.72 5.44 1.16
CA PHE A 65 3.39 4.20 0.82
C PHE A 65 3.81 4.15 -0.66
N ILE A 66 2.93 4.53 -1.58
CA ILE A 66 3.26 4.60 -3.01
C ILE A 66 4.38 5.61 -3.26
N LEU A 67 4.31 6.80 -2.64
CA LEU A 67 5.35 7.82 -2.79
C LEU A 67 6.71 7.33 -2.28
N TRP A 68 6.71 6.67 -1.11
CA TRP A 68 7.91 6.05 -0.56
C TRP A 68 8.43 4.92 -1.45
N LEU A 69 7.54 4.05 -1.95
CA LEU A 69 7.92 2.93 -2.82
C LEU A 69 8.58 3.42 -4.11
N ILE A 70 8.02 4.46 -4.75
CA ILE A 70 8.61 5.10 -5.93
C ILE A 70 9.99 5.66 -5.61
N SER A 71 10.15 6.31 -4.45
CA SER A 71 11.43 6.87 -4.01
C SER A 71 12.50 5.77 -3.82
N VAL A 72 12.13 4.66 -3.20
CA VAL A 72 13.01 3.49 -3.01
C VAL A 72 13.36 2.82 -4.35
N SER A 73 12.40 2.71 -5.27
CA SER A 73 12.63 2.16 -6.60
C SER A 73 13.54 3.04 -7.45
N TRP A 74 13.50 4.36 -7.27
CA TRP A 74 14.41 5.30 -7.93
C TRP A 74 15.84 5.18 -7.40
N ASP A 75 15.99 5.03 -6.09
CA ASP A 75 17.29 4.84 -5.44
C ASP A 75 17.99 3.54 -5.90
N LYS A 76 17.23 2.46 -6.06
CA LYS A 76 17.73 1.18 -6.59
C LYS A 76 18.21 1.22 -8.04
N LYS A 77 17.82 2.22 -8.84
CA LYS A 77 18.29 2.39 -10.23
C LYS A 77 19.61 3.15 -10.35
N LYS A 78 20.19 3.63 -9.23
CA LYS A 78 21.48 4.33 -9.21
C LYS A 78 22.69 3.42 -8.91
N VAL A 79 22.51 2.10 -8.99
CA VAL A 79 23.60 1.10 -8.88
C VAL A 79 23.84 0.46 -10.22
#